data_AF-A0A3N4LN18-F1
#
_entry.id   AF-A0A3N4LN18-F1
#
_cell.length_a   1.000
_cell.length_b   1.000
_cell.length_c   1.000
_cell.angle_alpha   90.00
_cell.angle_beta   90.00
_cell.angle_gamma   90.00
#
_symmetry.space_group_name_H-M   'P 1'
#
loop_
_entity.id
_entity.type
_entity.pdbx_description
1 polymer ?
#
loop_
_entity_poly.entity_id
_entity_poly.type
_entity_poly.pdbx_seq_one_letter_code
_entity_poly.pdbx_strand_id
1 'polypeptide(L)'
;MSERMTLFCIVHNKQDEVPFSVKVNGGDTVDELKQLIKATCTPKMDNITSHHLKLRIWNQPGDIDYVHLDGIAMLNPMKKVRDIFCGDGFPKEECVHIIITVPEPETTPVEDRKELHHLRKIVEQLKNSFHEKDAELATLKEDHRFDLIVEPKRILSISWTVNINTATLNELKEKISKDYYPHLGSTLLKLILKPKSSKPFSPDSDKDLRVLLRDLVQANEKVLIISVETPQKPFSEWCLSAVKELYGIIGEFPKYKCGRAPIVNTKTLPSLLDILNEFSIITPILHESTEATASLYVHSILNKVAADFLSSNSSSVPGFELASDTLEQIFIIKPQKQVTGVYGRGPVDYAIDLSNGVTVCVTEVKREDNAITKGLAQNAVQIESALWESRKRKRPTCDLDGTDNDEVPNYCFGIVTNAKEWHFLKCTIVNGTTEFMVSRSYTVSYGKESTKNDVEVLAEIIKWLLMEAQSSTTDGRKKAKVVTEMPRSD
;
A
#
# COMPACT_ATOMS: atom_id res chain seq x y z
N MET A 1 22.08 -80.32 -2.92
CA MET A 1 21.05 -80.75 -3.89
C MET A 1 20.99 -79.70 -4.99
N SER A 2 21.09 -80.11 -6.25
CA SER A 2 21.00 -79.19 -7.39
C SER A 2 19.53 -78.81 -7.60
N GLU A 3 19.17 -77.61 -7.17
CA GLU A 3 17.86 -77.03 -7.38
C GLU A 3 17.70 -76.70 -8.87
N ARG A 4 16.91 -77.50 -9.60
CA ARG A 4 16.60 -77.26 -11.01
C ARG A 4 15.38 -76.37 -11.09
N MET A 5 15.49 -75.31 -11.89
CA MET A 5 14.45 -74.31 -12.09
C MET A 5 14.15 -74.20 -13.59
N THR A 6 12.89 -73.92 -13.91
CA THR A 6 12.43 -73.67 -15.28
C THR A 6 12.12 -72.18 -15.39
N LEU A 7 12.80 -71.48 -16.29
CA LEU A 7 12.62 -70.05 -16.53
C LEU A 7 11.95 -69.84 -17.88
N PHE A 8 10.92 -69.00 -17.93
CA PHE A 8 10.32 -68.56 -19.19
C PHE A 8 10.98 -67.28 -19.68
N CYS A 9 11.56 -67.35 -20.87
CA CYS A 9 12.31 -66.27 -21.49
C CYS A 9 11.57 -65.76 -22.74
N ILE A 10 11.72 -64.48 -23.06
CA ILE A 10 11.20 -63.89 -24.30
C ILE A 10 12.26 -62.99 -24.94
N VAL A 11 12.34 -62.94 -26.27
CA VAL A 11 13.24 -62.02 -26.96
C VAL A 11 12.52 -60.71 -27.22
N HIS A 12 13.21 -59.62 -26.94
CA HIS A 12 12.75 -58.28 -27.22
C HIS A 12 12.95 -57.98 -28.71
N ASN A 13 11.95 -58.32 -29.52
CA ASN A 13 11.84 -57.90 -30.92
C ASN A 13 10.38 -57.59 -31.27
N LYS A 14 10.15 -56.78 -32.31
CA LYS A 14 8.84 -56.18 -32.60
C LYS A 14 7.77 -57.23 -32.99
N GLN A 15 6.71 -57.30 -32.17
CA GLN A 15 5.41 -57.99 -32.29
C GLN A 15 5.43 -59.53 -32.54
N ASP A 16 4.61 -60.24 -31.75
CA ASP A 16 4.24 -61.67 -31.84
C ASP A 16 5.24 -62.74 -31.34
N GLU A 17 6.15 -62.41 -30.42
CA GLU A 17 6.99 -63.43 -29.79
C GLU A 17 6.33 -64.16 -28.61
N VAL A 18 6.42 -65.50 -28.61
CA VAL A 18 5.90 -66.37 -27.55
C VAL A 18 7.02 -66.73 -26.56
N PRO A 19 6.79 -66.65 -25.23
CA PRO A 19 7.76 -67.08 -24.23
C PRO A 19 8.16 -68.55 -24.40
N PHE A 20 9.45 -68.85 -24.20
CA PHE A 20 9.99 -70.21 -24.26
C PHE A 20 10.67 -70.60 -22.95
N SER A 21 10.63 -71.88 -22.59
CA SER A 21 11.18 -72.37 -21.32
C SER A 21 12.64 -72.80 -21.45
N VAL A 22 13.49 -72.41 -20.50
CA VAL A 22 14.87 -72.88 -20.34
C VAL A 22 15.03 -73.55 -18.97
N LYS A 23 15.59 -74.76 -18.95
CA LYS A 23 15.90 -75.49 -17.70
C LYS A 23 17.32 -75.17 -17.29
N VAL A 24 17.49 -74.68 -16.06
CA VAL A 24 18.79 -74.27 -15.52
C VAL A 24 18.94 -74.77 -14.08
N ASN A 25 20.16 -75.08 -13.64
CA ASN A 25 20.42 -75.35 -12.24
C ASN A 25 20.67 -74.02 -11.52
N GLY A 26 20.16 -73.84 -10.31
CA GLY A 26 20.41 -72.61 -9.56
C GLY A 26 21.90 -72.35 -9.25
N GLY A 27 22.77 -73.35 -9.39
CA GLY A 27 24.22 -73.19 -9.25
C GLY A 27 24.90 -72.58 -10.48
N ASP A 28 24.23 -72.63 -11.64
CA ASP A 28 24.75 -72.11 -12.90
C ASP A 28 24.79 -70.58 -12.85
N THR A 29 25.73 -69.99 -13.57
CA THR A 29 25.92 -68.56 -13.73
C THR A 29 24.99 -67.99 -14.80
N VAL A 30 24.83 -66.67 -14.81
CA VAL A 30 24.09 -65.98 -15.86
C VAL A 30 24.74 -66.18 -17.23
N ASP A 31 26.08 -66.30 -17.32
CA ASP A 31 26.73 -66.60 -18.61
C ASP A 31 26.40 -68.01 -19.12
N GLU A 32 26.38 -69.01 -18.24
CA GLU A 32 25.92 -70.37 -18.58
C GLU A 32 24.44 -70.37 -19.00
N LEU A 33 23.60 -69.56 -18.36
CA LEU A 33 22.22 -69.36 -18.78
C LEU A 33 22.12 -68.73 -20.19
N LYS A 34 22.99 -67.77 -20.55
CA LYS A 34 23.04 -67.21 -21.92
C LYS A 34 23.39 -68.28 -22.95
N GLN A 35 24.30 -69.21 -22.61
CA GLN A 35 24.66 -70.33 -23.48
C GLN A 35 23.48 -71.30 -23.65
N LEU A 36 22.76 -71.62 -22.56
CA LEU A 36 21.55 -72.46 -22.59
C LEU A 36 20.43 -71.83 -23.42
N ILE A 37 20.20 -70.53 -23.28
CA ILE A 37 19.24 -69.78 -24.10
C ILE A 37 19.60 -69.89 -25.58
N LYS A 38 20.87 -69.69 -25.93
CA LYS A 38 21.33 -69.79 -27.32
C LYS A 38 21.09 -71.19 -27.89
N ALA A 39 21.43 -72.24 -27.13
CA ALA A 39 21.21 -73.63 -27.54
C ALA A 39 19.72 -73.97 -27.71
N THR A 40 18.85 -73.38 -26.88
CA THR A 40 17.39 -73.58 -26.96
C THR A 40 16.78 -72.88 -28.19
N CYS A 41 17.39 -71.78 -28.63
CA CYS A 41 16.91 -70.94 -29.73
C CYS A 41 17.61 -71.18 -31.08
N THR A 42 18.41 -72.24 -31.25
CA THR A 42 19.03 -72.60 -32.53
C THR A 42 17.95 -73.00 -33.56
N PRO A 43 18.00 -72.48 -34.81
CA PRO A 43 19.06 -71.68 -35.42
C PRO A 43 18.90 -70.16 -35.32
N LYS A 44 17.82 -69.65 -34.69
CA LYS A 44 17.47 -68.21 -34.67
C LYS A 44 18.55 -67.32 -34.06
N MET A 45 19.37 -67.85 -33.14
CA MET A 45 20.41 -67.09 -32.43
C MET A 45 21.85 -67.48 -32.80
N ASP A 46 22.07 -68.27 -33.86
CA ASP A 46 23.39 -68.80 -34.19
C ASP A 46 24.41 -67.70 -34.50
N ASN A 47 23.96 -66.61 -35.14
CA ASN A 47 24.75 -65.45 -35.55
C ASN A 47 25.15 -64.49 -34.41
N ILE A 48 24.70 -64.73 -33.17
CA ILE A 48 24.98 -63.86 -32.02
C ILE A 48 25.81 -64.65 -31.00
N THR A 49 26.93 -64.10 -30.55
CA THR A 49 27.70 -64.71 -29.45
C THR A 49 26.92 -64.59 -28.14
N SER A 50 26.94 -65.62 -27.29
CA SER A 50 26.19 -65.62 -26.02
C SER A 50 26.50 -64.40 -25.16
N HIS A 51 27.76 -63.95 -25.12
CA HIS A 51 28.18 -62.76 -24.36
C HIS A 51 27.49 -61.46 -24.77
N HIS A 52 27.06 -61.34 -26.04
CA HIS A 52 26.35 -60.16 -26.54
C HIS A 52 24.86 -60.13 -26.15
N LEU A 53 24.31 -61.23 -25.63
CA LEU A 53 22.94 -61.25 -25.11
C LEU A 53 22.84 -60.43 -23.82
N LYS A 54 21.88 -59.51 -23.76
CA LYS A 54 21.54 -58.75 -22.56
C LYS A 54 20.31 -59.36 -21.90
N LEU A 55 20.43 -59.81 -20.66
CA LEU A 55 19.33 -60.41 -19.90
C LEU A 55 18.86 -59.45 -18.81
N ARG A 56 17.54 -59.33 -18.64
CA ARG A 56 16.89 -58.56 -17.57
C ARG A 56 15.86 -59.42 -16.84
N ILE A 57 15.71 -59.22 -15.53
CA ILE A 57 14.67 -59.90 -14.74
C ILE A 57 13.32 -59.20 -14.91
N TRP A 58 12.25 -59.98 -15.11
CA TRP A 58 10.87 -59.49 -15.22
C TRP A 58 9.99 -60.13 -14.13
N ASN A 59 9.88 -61.46 -14.13
CA ASN A 59 9.12 -62.28 -13.19
C ASN A 59 7.67 -61.77 -12.94
N GLN A 60 6.96 -61.44 -14.02
CA GLN A 60 5.58 -60.92 -14.01
C GLN A 60 4.72 -61.53 -15.14
N PRO A 61 3.37 -61.48 -15.02
CA PRO A 61 2.44 -61.95 -16.05
C PRO A 61 2.57 -61.22 -17.40
N GLY A 62 2.07 -61.87 -18.47
CA GLY A 62 2.46 -61.66 -19.87
C GLY A 62 1.96 -60.41 -20.64
N ASP A 63 1.67 -59.28 -20.01
CA ASP A 63 1.49 -58.00 -20.71
C ASP A 63 2.77 -57.17 -20.60
N ILE A 64 3.71 -57.35 -21.53
CA ILE A 64 4.95 -56.58 -21.56
C ILE A 64 4.68 -55.26 -22.28
N ASP A 65 4.47 -54.19 -21.51
CA ASP A 65 4.49 -52.83 -22.05
C ASP A 65 5.94 -52.44 -22.38
N TYR A 66 6.28 -52.53 -23.67
CA TYR A 66 7.63 -52.35 -24.20
C TYR A 66 8.19 -50.92 -24.03
N VAL A 67 7.40 -49.96 -23.54
CA VAL A 67 7.78 -48.56 -23.37
C VAL A 67 8.62 -48.32 -22.09
N HIS A 68 8.73 -49.27 -21.16
CA HIS A 68 9.32 -49.07 -19.82
C HIS A 68 10.59 -49.88 -19.47
N LEU A 69 11.39 -50.34 -20.46
CA LEU A 69 12.59 -51.14 -20.18
C LEU A 69 13.80 -50.35 -19.64
N ASP A 70 13.79 -49.02 -19.71
CA ASP A 70 14.92 -48.15 -19.34
C ASP A 70 15.19 -48.08 -17.82
N GLY A 71 14.34 -48.68 -16.98
CA GLY A 71 14.52 -48.75 -15.52
C GLY A 71 14.95 -50.13 -14.97
N ILE A 72 15.02 -51.17 -15.80
CA ILE A 72 15.27 -52.54 -15.32
C ILE A 72 16.75 -52.90 -15.41
N ALA A 73 17.34 -53.24 -14.27
CA ALA A 73 18.75 -53.58 -14.15
C ALA A 73 19.12 -54.82 -14.98
N MET A 74 20.26 -54.75 -15.66
CA MET A 74 20.84 -55.88 -16.39
C MET A 74 21.42 -56.93 -15.44
N LEU A 75 21.22 -58.20 -15.77
CA LEU A 75 21.80 -59.30 -15.01
C LEU A 75 23.32 -59.37 -15.20
N ASN A 76 24.03 -59.46 -14.08
CA ASN A 76 25.49 -59.61 -14.05
C ASN A 76 25.88 -61.05 -14.48
N PRO A 77 26.72 -61.23 -15.52
CA PRO A 77 27.14 -62.55 -16.01
C PRO A 77 27.74 -63.48 -14.94
N MET A 78 28.37 -62.92 -13.90
CA MET A 78 29.06 -63.67 -12.85
C MET A 78 28.14 -64.14 -11.70
N LYS A 79 26.90 -63.63 -11.62
CA LYS A 79 25.96 -64.04 -10.57
C LYS A 79 25.44 -65.45 -10.84
N LYS A 80 25.21 -66.23 -9.79
CA LYS A 80 24.50 -67.50 -9.90
C LYS A 80 23.01 -67.25 -10.05
N VAL A 81 22.32 -68.12 -10.80
CA VAL A 81 20.88 -67.99 -11.05
C VAL A 81 20.09 -68.04 -9.74
N ARG A 82 20.49 -68.87 -8.76
CA ARG A 82 19.85 -68.91 -7.43
C ARG A 82 19.93 -67.58 -6.67
N ASP A 83 20.98 -66.79 -6.90
CA ASP A 83 21.15 -65.50 -6.22
C ASP A 83 20.27 -64.40 -6.85
N ILE A 84 19.75 -64.66 -8.04
CA ILE A 84 18.84 -63.78 -8.78
C ILE A 84 17.39 -64.09 -8.41
N PHE A 85 17.06 -65.37 -8.27
CA PHE A 85 15.71 -65.84 -7.92
C PHE A 85 15.67 -66.43 -6.50
N CYS A 86 15.97 -65.59 -5.49
CA CYS A 86 15.91 -65.96 -4.07
C CYS A 86 14.75 -65.25 -3.33
N GLY A 87 14.30 -65.85 -2.22
CA GLY A 87 13.20 -65.29 -1.41
C GLY A 87 11.91 -65.10 -2.21
N ASP A 88 11.31 -63.92 -2.11
CA ASP A 88 10.08 -63.53 -2.85
C ASP A 88 10.31 -63.38 -4.38
N GLY A 89 11.57 -63.46 -4.81
CA GLY A 89 12.00 -63.43 -6.21
C GLY A 89 12.03 -64.79 -6.89
N PHE A 90 11.52 -65.87 -6.28
CA PHE A 90 11.47 -67.19 -6.92
C PHE A 90 10.67 -67.14 -8.24
N PRO A 91 10.99 -67.97 -9.25
CA PRO A 91 10.26 -67.97 -10.52
C PRO A 91 8.77 -68.24 -10.29
N LYS A 92 7.91 -67.28 -10.65
CA LYS A 92 6.45 -67.37 -10.43
C LYS A 92 5.79 -68.17 -11.54
N GLU A 93 4.77 -68.93 -11.18
CA GLU A 93 3.94 -69.62 -12.18
C GLU A 93 3.26 -68.60 -13.11
N GLU A 94 3.04 -69.00 -14.36
CA GLU A 94 2.37 -68.19 -15.40
C GLU A 94 3.04 -66.82 -15.71
N CYS A 95 4.31 -66.63 -15.33
CA CYS A 95 5.06 -65.40 -15.55
C CYS A 95 6.19 -65.54 -16.59
N VAL A 96 6.48 -64.44 -17.28
CA VAL A 96 7.75 -64.29 -18.01
C VAL A 96 8.83 -63.91 -17.00
N HIS A 97 9.94 -64.62 -17.01
CA HIS A 97 11.00 -64.49 -16.02
C HIS A 97 12.14 -63.59 -16.50
N ILE A 98 12.52 -63.74 -17.78
CA ILE A 98 13.67 -63.06 -18.36
C ILE A 98 13.33 -62.44 -19.71
N ILE A 99 13.71 -61.18 -19.90
CA ILE A 99 13.66 -60.49 -21.18
C ILE A 99 15.07 -60.49 -21.79
N ILE A 100 15.18 -60.93 -23.04
CA ILE A 100 16.43 -61.04 -23.79
C ILE A 100 16.48 -59.91 -24.81
N THR A 101 17.48 -59.02 -24.73
CA THR A 101 17.74 -58.04 -25.79
C THR A 101 18.92 -58.50 -26.63
N VAL A 102 18.69 -58.61 -27.93
CA VAL A 102 19.70 -58.91 -28.95
C VAL A 102 20.22 -57.58 -29.51
N PRO A 103 21.54 -57.36 -29.60
CA PRO A 103 22.07 -56.18 -30.27
C PRO A 103 21.79 -56.25 -31.78
N GLU A 104 21.31 -55.14 -32.36
CA GLU A 104 21.09 -55.03 -33.80
C GLU A 104 22.42 -55.25 -34.58
N PRO A 105 22.39 -55.92 -35.74
CA PRO A 105 23.59 -56.12 -36.54
C PRO A 105 24.14 -54.77 -37.02
N GLU A 106 25.44 -54.54 -36.81
CA GLU A 106 26.15 -53.37 -37.33
C GLU A 106 26.31 -53.46 -38.85
N THR A 107 25.27 -53.11 -39.60
CA THR A 107 25.34 -52.91 -41.05
C THR A 107 24.63 -51.61 -41.43
N THR A 108 25.26 -50.47 -41.14
CA THR A 108 24.89 -49.17 -41.74
C THR A 108 26.16 -48.38 -42.12
N PRO A 109 26.25 -47.84 -43.35
CA PRO A 109 27.43 -47.11 -43.84
C PRO A 109 27.76 -45.85 -43.03
N VAL A 110 29.02 -45.43 -43.10
CA VAL A 110 29.65 -44.38 -42.26
C VAL A 110 29.00 -43.00 -42.38
N GLU A 111 28.33 -42.69 -43.50
CA GLU A 111 27.64 -41.41 -43.72
C GLU A 111 26.48 -41.14 -42.73
N ASP A 112 25.66 -42.15 -42.41
CA ASP A 112 24.47 -41.97 -41.54
C ASP A 112 24.82 -41.71 -40.07
N ARG A 113 26.04 -42.09 -39.63
CA ARG A 113 26.51 -41.84 -38.26
C ARG A 113 26.73 -40.35 -37.97
N LYS A 114 27.09 -39.56 -38.98
CA LYS A 114 27.26 -38.10 -38.82
C LYS A 114 25.92 -37.40 -38.66
N GLU A 115 24.92 -37.78 -39.46
CA GLU A 115 23.56 -37.23 -39.34
C GLU A 115 22.92 -37.59 -38.01
N LEU A 116 23.06 -38.83 -37.54
CA LEU A 116 22.49 -39.25 -36.25
C LEU A 116 23.14 -38.53 -35.06
N HIS A 117 24.45 -38.28 -35.11
CA HIS A 117 25.13 -37.48 -34.10
C HIS A 117 24.68 -36.01 -34.13
N HIS A 118 24.47 -35.45 -35.32
CA HIS A 118 23.97 -34.09 -35.49
C HIS A 118 22.54 -33.95 -34.94
N LEU A 119 21.66 -34.91 -35.24
CA LEU A 119 20.28 -34.94 -34.71
C LEU A 119 20.25 -35.08 -33.18
N ARG A 120 21.09 -35.94 -32.58
CA ARG A 120 21.19 -36.05 -31.12
C ARG A 120 21.63 -34.74 -30.48
N LYS A 121 22.58 -34.04 -31.08
CA LYS A 121 23.04 -32.72 -30.62
C LYS A 121 21.93 -31.68 -30.70
N ILE A 122 21.14 -31.68 -31.78
CA ILE A 122 19.97 -30.79 -31.93
C ILE A 122 18.91 -31.10 -30.87
N VAL A 123 18.61 -32.38 -30.61
CA VAL A 123 17.64 -32.78 -29.59
C VAL A 123 18.08 -32.37 -28.19
N GLU A 124 19.37 -32.52 -27.84
CA GLU A 124 19.89 -32.00 -26.57
C GLU A 124 19.80 -30.48 -26.47
N GLN A 125 20.16 -29.76 -27.53
CA GLN A 125 20.04 -28.30 -27.56
C GLN A 125 18.60 -27.84 -27.37
N LEU A 126 17.63 -28.52 -28.00
CA LEU A 126 16.21 -28.25 -27.80
C LEU A 126 15.76 -28.58 -26.38
N LYS A 127 16.15 -29.73 -25.82
CA LYS A 127 15.81 -30.10 -24.43
C LYS A 127 16.33 -29.08 -23.41
N ASN A 128 17.57 -28.62 -23.58
CA ASN A 128 18.16 -27.60 -22.71
C ASN A 128 17.42 -26.25 -22.85
N SER A 129 17.03 -25.86 -24.07
CA SER A 129 16.23 -24.65 -24.30
C SER A 129 14.83 -24.73 -23.68
N PHE A 130 14.19 -25.90 -23.66
CA PHE A 130 12.91 -26.10 -22.98
C PHE A 130 13.03 -26.02 -21.46
N HIS A 131 14.08 -26.61 -20.87
CA HIS A 131 14.31 -26.53 -19.42
C HIS A 131 14.65 -25.12 -18.93
N GLU A 132 15.41 -24.33 -19.68
CA GLU A 132 15.63 -22.92 -19.34
C GLU A 132 14.32 -22.12 -19.37
N LYS A 133 13.44 -22.36 -20.36
CA LYS A 133 12.13 -21.72 -20.43
C LYS A 133 11.20 -22.14 -19.30
N ASP A 134 11.20 -23.40 -18.87
CA ASP A 134 10.37 -23.87 -17.76
C ASP A 134 10.83 -23.28 -16.41
N ALA A 135 12.14 -23.07 -16.22
CA ALA A 135 12.69 -22.39 -15.05
C ALA A 135 12.36 -20.88 -15.05
N GLU A 136 12.40 -20.23 -16.22
CA GLU A 136 11.98 -18.84 -16.41
C GLU A 136 10.46 -18.68 -16.18
N LEU A 137 9.65 -19.66 -16.59
CA LEU A 137 8.19 -19.69 -16.37
C LEU A 137 7.79 -19.97 -14.91
N ALA A 138 8.62 -20.70 -14.16
CA ALA A 138 8.41 -20.96 -12.74
C ALA A 138 8.70 -19.73 -11.87
N THR A 139 9.71 -18.93 -12.21
CA THR A 139 10.02 -17.66 -11.53
C THR A 139 8.99 -16.56 -11.82
N LEU A 140 8.23 -16.68 -12.91
CA LEU A 140 7.15 -15.77 -13.30
C LEU A 140 5.83 -15.95 -12.51
N LYS A 141 5.71 -16.89 -11.56
CA LYS A 141 4.41 -17.26 -10.94
C LYS A 141 4.21 -16.91 -9.46
N GLU A 142 5.20 -16.35 -8.76
CA GLU A 142 5.02 -16.03 -7.34
C GLU A 142 4.49 -14.60 -7.13
N ASP A 143 3.20 -14.52 -6.80
CA ASP A 143 2.61 -13.31 -6.24
C ASP A 143 3.12 -13.13 -4.81
N HIS A 144 3.65 -11.95 -4.51
CA HIS A 144 4.11 -11.59 -3.18
C HIS A 144 3.18 -10.55 -2.57
N ARG A 145 2.83 -10.77 -1.30
CA ARG A 145 2.04 -9.84 -0.50
C ARG A 145 2.94 -8.84 0.23
N PHE A 146 2.64 -7.56 0.08
CA PHE A 146 3.19 -6.45 0.83
C PHE A 146 2.09 -5.72 1.61
N ASP A 147 2.42 -5.22 2.80
CA ASP A 147 1.56 -4.34 3.59
C ASP A 147 2.05 -2.89 3.42
N LEU A 148 1.23 -2.06 2.76
CA LEU A 148 1.58 -0.69 2.41
C LEU A 148 1.11 0.27 3.49
N ILE A 149 2.01 1.14 3.96
CA ILE A 149 1.68 2.20 4.91
C ILE A 149 1.85 3.55 4.20
N VAL A 150 0.72 4.22 3.93
CA VAL A 150 0.74 5.50 3.21
C VAL A 150 0.77 6.69 4.17
N GLU A 151 1.85 7.46 4.12
CA GLU A 151 2.02 8.69 4.91
C GLU A 151 1.43 9.91 4.20
N PRO A 152 0.83 10.87 4.92
CA PRO A 152 0.65 10.93 6.38
C PRO A 152 -0.66 10.29 6.88
N LYS A 153 -1.46 9.66 6.00
CA LYS A 153 -2.81 9.14 6.30
C LYS A 153 -2.83 7.82 7.09
N ARG A 154 -1.87 7.62 8.01
CA ARG A 154 -1.69 6.39 8.80
C ARG A 154 -2.94 6.10 9.64
N ILE A 155 -3.82 5.23 9.15
CA ILE A 155 -4.96 4.71 9.90
C ILE A 155 -4.94 3.17 9.87
N LEU A 156 -4.68 2.53 8.71
CA LEU A 156 -4.47 1.08 8.57
C LEU A 156 -3.54 0.79 7.38
N SER A 157 -2.71 -0.27 7.44
CA SER A 157 -1.95 -0.76 6.29
C SER A 157 -2.88 -1.45 5.29
N ILE A 158 -2.67 -1.22 3.99
CA ILE A 158 -3.41 -1.94 2.94
C ILE A 158 -2.56 -3.09 2.42
N SER A 159 -3.18 -4.24 2.19
CA SER A 159 -2.50 -5.35 1.52
C SER A 159 -2.46 -5.11 0.01
N TRP A 160 -1.27 -5.26 -0.56
CA TRP A 160 -1.04 -5.28 -2.00
C TRP A 160 -0.31 -6.57 -2.37
N THR A 161 -1.00 -7.45 -3.11
CA THR A 161 -0.45 -8.69 -3.63
C THR A 161 -0.11 -8.47 -5.09
N VAL A 162 1.17 -8.68 -5.44
CA VAL A 162 1.68 -8.39 -6.79
C VAL A 162 2.75 -9.38 -7.19
N ASN A 163 2.79 -9.70 -8.48
CA ASN A 163 3.90 -10.39 -9.09
C ASN A 163 5.08 -9.44 -9.28
N ILE A 164 6.19 -9.68 -8.59
CA ILE A 164 7.35 -8.77 -8.59
C ILE A 164 8.08 -8.69 -9.93
N ASN A 165 7.80 -9.59 -10.88
CA ASN A 165 8.40 -9.58 -12.22
C ASN A 165 7.54 -8.79 -13.22
N THR A 166 6.24 -8.65 -12.97
CA THR A 166 5.31 -7.93 -13.85
C THR A 166 4.69 -6.69 -13.20
N ALA A 167 4.99 -6.40 -11.94
CA ALA A 167 4.51 -5.23 -11.21
C ALA A 167 4.76 -3.93 -12.00
N THR A 168 3.74 -3.08 -12.06
CA THR A 168 3.84 -1.76 -12.71
C THR A 168 3.64 -0.64 -11.70
N LEU A 169 4.26 0.51 -11.97
CA LEU A 169 4.03 1.72 -11.18
C LEU A 169 2.59 2.18 -11.28
N ASN A 170 1.94 2.02 -12.43
CA ASN A 170 0.54 2.42 -12.59
C ASN A 170 -0.38 1.60 -11.68
N GLU A 171 -0.18 0.29 -11.59
CA GLU A 171 -0.94 -0.58 -10.69
C GLU A 171 -0.80 -0.15 -9.21
N LEU A 172 0.43 0.10 -8.76
CA LEU A 172 0.69 0.59 -7.40
C LEU A 172 0.04 1.96 -7.16
N LYS A 173 0.14 2.87 -8.13
CA LYS A 173 -0.49 4.20 -8.06
C LYS A 173 -2.01 4.11 -8.05
N GLU A 174 -2.62 3.25 -8.85
CA GLU A 174 -4.07 3.00 -8.83
C GLU A 174 -4.53 2.43 -7.49
N LYS A 175 -3.77 1.49 -6.92
CA LYS A 175 -4.04 0.93 -5.59
C LYS A 175 -4.04 2.01 -4.51
N ILE A 176 -3.02 2.88 -4.50
CA ILE A 176 -2.89 3.98 -3.53
C ILE A 176 -3.95 5.07 -3.78
N SER A 177 -4.19 5.44 -5.04
CA SER A 177 -5.21 6.42 -5.43
C SER A 177 -6.58 5.96 -4.94
N LYS A 178 -7.00 4.74 -5.27
CA LYS A 178 -8.30 4.21 -4.88
C LYS A 178 -8.55 4.23 -3.37
N ASP A 179 -7.54 3.85 -2.58
CA ASP A 179 -7.71 3.68 -1.12
C ASP A 179 -7.45 4.98 -0.31
N TYR A 180 -6.60 5.89 -0.80
CA TYR A 180 -6.19 7.09 -0.05
C TYR A 180 -6.40 8.43 -0.76
N TYR A 181 -6.45 8.45 -2.09
CA TYR A 181 -6.56 9.68 -2.90
C TYR A 181 -7.50 9.48 -4.11
N PRO A 182 -8.78 9.10 -3.90
CA PRO A 182 -9.68 8.68 -4.99
C PRO A 182 -9.99 9.81 -5.99
N HIS A 183 -9.76 11.05 -5.56
CA HIS A 183 -9.87 12.28 -6.35
C HIS A 183 -8.61 12.64 -7.14
N LEU A 184 -7.47 12.00 -6.87
CA LEU A 184 -6.23 12.23 -7.59
C LEU A 184 -6.01 11.09 -8.59
N GLY A 185 -6.05 11.41 -9.89
CA GLY A 185 -5.75 10.43 -10.93
C GLY A 185 -4.38 9.77 -10.71
N SER A 186 -4.28 8.46 -10.97
CA SER A 186 -3.06 7.67 -10.71
C SER A 186 -1.81 8.26 -11.38
N THR A 187 -1.97 8.94 -12.51
CA THR A 187 -0.89 9.59 -13.27
C THR A 187 -0.25 10.78 -12.56
N LEU A 188 -0.94 11.43 -11.62
CA LEU A 188 -0.47 12.59 -10.87
C LEU A 188 0.27 12.21 -9.57
N LEU A 189 0.23 10.93 -9.19
CA LEU A 189 0.93 10.44 -8.01
C LEU A 189 2.42 10.28 -8.31
N LYS A 190 3.25 11.04 -7.60
CA LYS A 190 4.67 10.74 -7.46
C LYS A 190 4.88 10.06 -6.11
N LEU A 191 5.59 8.94 -6.11
CA LEU A 191 5.70 8.06 -4.93
C LEU A 191 7.15 8.05 -4.44
N ILE A 192 7.33 8.20 -3.13
CA ILE A 192 8.59 7.96 -2.45
C ILE A 192 8.40 6.71 -1.59
N LEU A 193 9.04 5.62 -2.00
CA LEU A 193 9.06 4.35 -1.30
C LEU A 193 10.17 4.39 -0.24
N LYS A 194 9.87 3.95 0.97
CA LYS A 194 10.79 3.95 2.12
C LYS A 194 10.97 2.54 2.67
N PRO A 195 11.84 1.74 2.05
CA PRO A 195 12.29 0.46 2.60
C PRO A 195 12.98 0.68 3.95
N LYS A 196 12.91 -0.31 4.84
CA LYS A 196 13.71 -0.41 6.06
C LYS A 196 15.15 -0.76 5.74
N SER A 197 15.36 -1.58 4.72
CA SER A 197 16.66 -2.07 4.28
C SER A 197 17.49 -1.05 3.47
N SER A 198 16.87 0.02 2.95
CA SER A 198 17.55 0.97 2.07
C SER A 198 17.05 2.42 2.25
N LYS A 199 17.69 3.36 1.56
CA LYS A 199 17.31 4.78 1.61
C LYS A 199 15.98 5.02 0.88
N PRO A 200 15.22 6.06 1.25
CA PRO A 200 14.04 6.48 0.50
C PRO A 200 14.34 6.63 -0.99
N PHE A 201 13.46 6.06 -1.81
CA PHE A 201 13.65 5.90 -3.24
C PHE A 201 12.37 6.29 -3.99
N SER A 202 12.52 7.08 -5.06
CA SER A 202 11.42 7.42 -5.97
C SER A 202 11.59 6.61 -7.26
N PRO A 203 10.77 5.58 -7.52
CA PRO A 203 10.87 4.82 -8.77
C PRO A 203 10.40 5.66 -9.96
N ASP A 204 11.27 5.80 -10.95
CA ASP A 204 10.98 6.54 -12.19
C ASP A 204 10.49 5.61 -13.32
N SER A 205 10.63 4.29 -13.16
CA SER A 205 10.17 3.28 -14.10
C SER A 205 9.66 2.01 -13.44
N ASP A 206 8.87 1.22 -14.18
CA ASP A 206 8.44 -0.13 -13.74
C ASP A 206 9.64 -1.04 -13.49
N LYS A 207 10.77 -0.82 -14.17
CA LYS A 207 12.00 -1.58 -13.95
C LYS A 207 12.54 -1.30 -12.54
N ASP A 208 12.57 -0.05 -12.13
CA ASP A 208 13.09 0.35 -10.82
C ASP A 208 12.22 -0.17 -9.68
N LEU A 209 10.89 -0.09 -9.84
CA LEU A 209 9.95 -0.69 -8.90
C LEU A 209 10.22 -2.19 -8.72
N ARG A 210 10.36 -2.94 -9.81
CA ARG A 210 10.58 -4.39 -9.77
C ARG A 210 11.92 -4.77 -9.15
N VAL A 211 12.97 -3.95 -9.36
CA VAL A 211 14.25 -4.13 -8.67
C VAL A 211 14.05 -4.00 -7.16
N LEU A 212 13.41 -2.92 -6.71
CA LEU A 212 13.14 -2.73 -5.30
C LEU A 212 12.30 -3.87 -4.70
N LEU A 213 11.23 -4.30 -5.38
CA LEU A 213 10.39 -5.39 -4.88
C LEU A 213 11.17 -6.71 -4.73
N ARG A 214 12.10 -7.01 -5.64
CA ARG A 214 13.00 -8.15 -5.52
C ARG A 214 13.91 -8.03 -4.30
N ASP A 215 14.49 -6.85 -4.08
CA ASP A 215 15.35 -6.60 -2.92
C ASP A 215 14.58 -6.77 -1.60
N LEU A 216 13.34 -6.26 -1.54
CA LEU A 216 12.46 -6.42 -0.37
C LEU A 216 12.14 -7.89 -0.10
N VAL A 217 11.84 -8.69 -1.14
CA VAL A 217 11.57 -10.13 -1.00
C VAL A 217 12.81 -10.85 -0.48
N GLN A 218 14.01 -10.56 -1.02
CA GLN A 218 15.27 -11.14 -0.57
C GLN A 218 15.59 -10.76 0.89
N ALA A 219 15.28 -9.53 1.29
CA ALA A 219 15.44 -9.04 2.66
C ALA A 219 14.33 -9.53 3.62
N ASN A 220 13.35 -10.31 3.15
CA ASN A 220 12.15 -10.70 3.87
C ASN A 220 11.39 -9.50 4.47
N GLU A 221 11.39 -8.38 3.76
CA GLU A 221 10.73 -7.15 4.14
C GLU A 221 9.35 -7.09 3.48
N LYS A 222 8.28 -7.22 4.29
CA LYS A 222 6.89 -7.25 3.80
C LYS A 222 6.15 -5.93 4.00
N VAL A 223 6.67 -5.02 4.81
CA VAL A 223 6.04 -3.73 5.08
C VAL A 223 6.74 -2.65 4.26
N LEU A 224 6.00 -1.93 3.44
CA LEU A 224 6.54 -0.84 2.62
C LEU A 224 5.87 0.48 3.00
N ILE A 225 6.67 1.42 3.51
CA ILE A 225 6.18 2.77 3.82
C ILE A 225 6.24 3.59 2.52
N ILE A 226 5.15 4.29 2.21
CA ILE A 226 5.02 5.09 0.99
C ILE A 226 4.64 6.52 1.38
N SER A 227 5.42 7.49 0.94
CA SER A 227 5.00 8.89 0.93
C SER A 227 4.55 9.25 -0.47
N VAL A 228 3.35 9.83 -0.58
CA VAL A 228 2.92 10.44 -1.84
C VAL A 228 3.52 11.84 -1.90
N GLU A 229 4.41 12.05 -2.87
CA GLU A 229 4.86 13.37 -3.28
C GLU A 229 3.75 13.98 -4.13
N THR A 230 2.76 14.55 -3.46
CA THR A 230 1.89 15.53 -4.08
C THR A 230 2.75 16.73 -4.43
N PRO A 231 2.69 17.29 -5.66
CA PRO A 231 3.35 18.55 -5.96
C PRO A 231 2.66 19.62 -5.10
N GLN A 232 3.19 19.81 -3.89
CA GLN A 232 2.77 20.87 -2.99
C GLN A 232 2.95 22.17 -3.75
N LYS A 233 1.85 22.88 -3.97
CA LYS A 233 1.90 24.22 -4.54
C LYS A 233 1.73 25.27 -3.45
N PRO A 234 2.25 26.49 -3.65
CA PRO A 234 1.92 27.62 -2.80
C PRO A 234 0.41 27.73 -2.56
N PHE A 235 0.00 28.06 -1.34
CA PHE A 235 -1.42 28.21 -1.01
C PHE A 235 -2.14 29.17 -1.96
N SER A 236 -1.48 30.24 -2.40
CA SER A 236 -1.99 31.23 -3.35
C SER A 236 -2.26 30.70 -4.76
N GLU A 237 -1.78 29.51 -5.12
CA GLU A 237 -2.02 28.88 -6.44
C GLU A 237 -3.26 27.96 -6.45
N TRP A 238 -3.98 27.86 -5.33
CA TRP A 238 -5.23 27.11 -5.28
C TRP A 238 -6.39 27.95 -5.80
N CYS A 239 -7.01 27.49 -6.88
CA CYS A 239 -8.26 28.03 -7.40
C CYS A 239 -9.45 27.19 -6.93
N LEU A 240 -10.65 27.78 -6.97
CA LEU A 240 -11.87 27.13 -6.50
C LEU A 240 -12.15 25.82 -7.26
N SER A 241 -11.94 25.76 -8.58
CA SER A 241 -12.15 24.54 -9.36
C SER A 241 -11.23 23.40 -8.92
N ALA A 242 -9.95 23.67 -8.73
CA ALA A 242 -8.98 22.68 -8.25
C ALA A 242 -9.30 22.19 -6.84
N VAL A 243 -9.77 23.07 -5.94
CA VAL A 243 -10.18 22.70 -4.58
C VAL A 243 -11.45 21.84 -4.61
N LYS A 244 -12.41 22.18 -5.47
CA LYS A 244 -13.63 21.39 -5.64
C LYS A 244 -13.35 19.99 -6.16
N GLU A 245 -12.48 19.88 -7.16
CA GLU A 245 -12.02 18.58 -7.67
C GLU A 245 -11.28 17.80 -6.58
N LEU A 246 -10.35 18.45 -5.87
CA LEU A 246 -9.55 17.84 -4.82
C LEU A 246 -10.39 17.25 -3.67
N TYR A 247 -11.44 17.95 -3.25
CA TYR A 247 -12.24 17.55 -2.09
C TYR A 247 -13.65 17.03 -2.47
N GLY A 248 -13.91 16.80 -3.75
CA GLY A 248 -15.21 16.28 -4.22
C GLY A 248 -16.40 17.22 -3.94
N ILE A 249 -16.18 18.54 -3.91
CA ILE A 249 -17.23 19.52 -3.61
C ILE A 249 -18.05 19.80 -4.87
N ILE A 250 -19.31 19.38 -4.86
CA ILE A 250 -20.26 19.62 -5.95
C ILE A 250 -20.98 20.95 -5.70
N GLY A 251 -21.00 21.84 -6.70
CA GLY A 251 -21.68 23.13 -6.57
C GLY A 251 -20.92 24.11 -5.68
N GLU A 252 -21.60 24.84 -4.80
CA GLU A 252 -20.96 25.74 -3.83
C GLU A 252 -20.54 24.99 -2.55
N PHE A 253 -19.67 25.61 -1.75
CA PHE A 253 -19.39 25.08 -0.42
C PHE A 253 -20.68 24.96 0.40
N PRO A 254 -20.92 23.81 1.06
CA PRO A 254 -22.01 23.65 2.01
C PRO A 254 -22.01 24.78 3.06
N LYS A 255 -23.20 25.24 3.46
CA LYS A 255 -23.34 26.35 4.39
C LYS A 255 -23.53 25.87 5.82
N TYR A 256 -22.97 26.60 6.79
CA TYR A 256 -23.27 26.42 8.21
C TYR A 256 -23.53 27.75 8.90
N LYS A 257 -24.19 27.67 10.06
CA LYS A 257 -24.50 28.83 10.90
C LYS A 257 -23.43 28.95 12.00
N CYS A 258 -22.77 30.11 12.06
CA CYS A 258 -21.88 30.42 13.17
C CYS A 258 -22.68 30.66 14.46
N GLY A 259 -22.14 30.22 15.59
CA GLY A 259 -22.61 30.65 16.91
C GLY A 259 -22.15 32.08 17.23
N ARG A 260 -22.54 32.55 18.42
CA ARG A 260 -22.12 33.84 18.99
C ARG A 260 -21.75 33.61 20.46
N ALA A 261 -20.64 34.17 20.88
CA ALA A 261 -20.21 34.16 22.27
C ALA A 261 -20.05 35.61 22.74
N PRO A 262 -20.79 36.07 23.78
CA PRO A 262 -20.75 37.46 24.22
C PRO A 262 -19.34 37.93 24.59
N ILE A 263 -19.03 39.19 24.27
CA ILE A 263 -17.82 39.84 24.77
C ILE A 263 -18.01 40.15 26.26
N VAL A 264 -17.18 39.56 27.12
CA VAL A 264 -17.40 39.60 28.58
C VAL A 264 -16.71 40.80 29.19
N ASN A 265 -15.50 41.11 28.74
CA ASN A 265 -14.80 42.30 29.18
C ASN A 265 -15.46 43.57 28.59
N THR A 266 -16.08 44.35 29.46
CA THR A 266 -16.82 45.57 29.12
C THR A 266 -15.96 46.65 28.47
N LYS A 267 -14.63 46.58 28.59
CA LYS A 267 -13.69 47.52 27.95
C LYS A 267 -13.28 47.10 26.54
N THR A 268 -13.44 45.83 26.17
CA THR A 268 -12.96 45.31 24.89
C THR A 268 -13.66 45.96 23.71
N LEU A 269 -15.01 45.97 23.70
CA LEU A 269 -15.76 46.57 22.60
C LEU A 269 -15.56 48.08 22.47
N PRO A 270 -15.69 48.90 23.55
CA PRO A 270 -15.39 50.33 23.46
C PRO A 270 -13.98 50.62 22.94
N SER A 271 -12.97 49.96 23.50
CA SER A 271 -11.57 50.17 23.07
C SER A 271 -11.32 49.74 21.62
N LEU A 272 -11.95 48.65 21.17
CA LEU A 272 -11.86 48.24 19.77
C LEU A 272 -12.54 49.25 18.86
N LEU A 273 -13.72 49.75 19.22
CA LEU A 273 -14.45 50.74 18.44
C LEU A 273 -13.68 52.07 18.35
N ASP A 274 -13.05 52.52 19.42
CA ASP A 274 -12.22 53.73 19.40
C ASP A 274 -11.08 53.61 18.37
N ILE A 275 -10.37 52.47 18.37
CA ILE A 275 -9.30 52.18 17.39
C ILE A 275 -9.84 52.16 15.96
N LEU A 276 -10.95 51.45 15.73
CA LEU A 276 -11.53 51.31 14.39
C LEU A 276 -12.12 52.63 13.87
N ASN A 277 -12.67 53.47 14.76
CA ASN A 277 -13.15 54.81 14.42
C ASN A 277 -11.98 55.72 14.07
N GLU A 278 -10.88 55.67 14.82
CA GLU A 278 -9.65 56.40 14.49
C GLU A 278 -9.12 55.99 13.11
N PHE A 279 -9.04 54.68 12.83
CA PHE A 279 -8.66 54.20 11.50
C PHE A 279 -9.62 54.67 10.41
N SER A 280 -10.93 54.71 10.69
CA SER A 280 -11.91 55.18 9.70
C SER A 280 -11.71 56.65 9.30
N ILE A 281 -11.01 57.43 10.12
CA ILE A 281 -10.68 58.83 9.86
C ILE A 281 -9.30 58.96 9.21
N ILE A 282 -8.28 58.29 9.77
CA ILE A 282 -6.87 58.48 9.39
C ILE A 282 -6.48 57.58 8.21
N THR A 283 -6.97 56.34 8.19
CA THR A 283 -6.65 55.30 7.19
C THR A 283 -7.91 54.54 6.76
N PRO A 284 -8.90 55.23 6.15
CA PRO A 284 -10.15 54.59 5.76
C PRO A 284 -9.91 53.49 4.73
N ILE A 285 -10.68 52.40 4.83
CA ILE A 285 -10.72 51.37 3.80
C ILE A 285 -11.56 51.89 2.61
N LEU A 286 -10.88 52.51 1.65
CA LEU A 286 -11.40 53.00 0.39
C LEU A 286 -11.21 51.97 -0.73
N HIS A 287 -11.79 52.26 -1.90
CA HIS A 287 -11.61 51.44 -3.10
C HIS A 287 -10.14 51.33 -3.53
N GLU A 288 -9.27 52.25 -3.12
CA GLU A 288 -7.85 52.28 -3.51
C GLU A 288 -6.89 51.88 -2.38
N SER A 289 -7.37 51.63 -1.15
CA SER A 289 -6.52 51.32 0.01
C SER A 289 -5.60 50.12 -0.20
N THR A 290 -4.45 50.11 0.45
CA THR A 290 -3.46 49.02 0.32
C THR A 290 -3.81 47.82 1.20
N GLU A 291 -3.17 46.68 0.95
CA GLU A 291 -3.24 45.49 1.80
C GLU A 291 -2.87 45.82 3.25
N ALA A 292 -1.83 46.65 3.46
CA ALA A 292 -1.43 47.11 4.78
C ALA A 292 -2.55 47.86 5.53
N THR A 293 -3.42 48.61 4.83
CA THR A 293 -4.57 49.25 5.47
C THR A 293 -5.56 48.21 5.96
N ALA A 294 -5.88 47.17 5.18
CA ALA A 294 -6.79 46.11 5.60
C ALA A 294 -6.23 45.35 6.82
N SER A 295 -4.92 45.04 6.81
CA SER A 295 -4.25 44.34 7.89
C SER A 295 -4.34 45.07 9.24
N LEU A 296 -4.35 46.42 9.26
CA LEU A 296 -4.55 47.17 10.51
C LEU A 296 -5.89 46.83 11.18
N TYR A 297 -6.97 46.77 10.39
CA TYR A 297 -8.31 46.49 10.89
C TYR A 297 -8.41 45.02 11.31
N VAL A 298 -7.93 44.10 10.47
CA VAL A 298 -7.93 42.65 10.75
C VAL A 298 -7.16 42.37 12.03
N HIS A 299 -5.93 42.86 12.15
CA HIS A 299 -5.07 42.62 13.31
C HIS A 299 -5.68 43.19 14.60
N SER A 300 -6.22 44.42 14.56
CA SER A 300 -6.87 45.04 15.73
C SER A 300 -8.07 44.24 16.22
N ILE A 301 -8.93 43.77 15.32
CA ILE A 301 -10.09 42.93 15.67
C ILE A 301 -9.61 41.61 16.27
N LEU A 302 -8.72 40.89 15.58
CA LEU A 302 -8.23 39.60 16.05
C LEU A 302 -7.58 39.70 17.45
N ASN A 303 -6.70 40.67 17.66
CA ASN A 303 -6.04 40.87 18.95
C ASN A 303 -7.02 41.19 20.08
N LYS A 304 -7.96 42.12 19.87
CA LYS A 304 -8.90 42.54 20.93
C LYS A 304 -9.86 41.41 21.31
N VAL A 305 -10.39 40.69 20.32
CA VAL A 305 -11.29 39.56 20.56
C VAL A 305 -10.56 38.42 21.24
N ALA A 306 -9.35 38.10 20.79
CA ALA A 306 -8.57 37.03 21.39
C ALA A 306 -8.19 37.40 22.84
N ALA A 307 -7.81 38.65 23.13
CA ALA A 307 -7.58 39.10 24.50
C ALA A 307 -8.79 38.93 25.43
N ASP A 308 -10.01 39.21 24.96
CA ASP A 308 -11.24 38.95 25.73
C ASP A 308 -11.47 37.45 25.95
N PHE A 309 -11.22 36.62 24.93
CA PHE A 309 -11.26 35.16 25.06
C PHE A 309 -10.33 34.65 26.17
N LEU A 310 -9.11 35.20 26.34
CA LEU A 310 -8.22 34.86 27.47
C LEU A 310 -8.87 35.18 28.82
N SER A 311 -9.37 36.41 28.96
CA SER A 311 -9.93 36.89 30.23
C SER A 311 -11.16 36.10 30.66
N SER A 312 -11.92 35.57 29.69
CA SER A 312 -13.10 34.74 29.96
C SER A 312 -12.73 33.35 30.49
N ASN A 313 -11.58 32.79 30.09
CA ASN A 313 -11.15 31.45 30.48
C ASN A 313 -10.33 31.41 31.78
N SER A 314 -9.77 32.54 32.24
CA SER A 314 -9.01 32.58 33.51
C SER A 314 -9.90 32.53 34.76
N SER A 315 -11.22 32.72 34.61
CA SER A 315 -12.15 32.84 35.73
C SER A 315 -12.87 31.52 36.10
N SER A 316 -12.60 30.44 35.38
CA SER A 316 -13.34 29.16 35.47
C SER A 316 -12.60 28.02 36.18
N VAL A 317 -11.51 28.28 36.91
CA VAL A 317 -10.87 27.27 37.79
C VAL A 317 -10.95 27.72 39.25
N PRO A 318 -11.94 27.24 40.03
CA PRO A 318 -11.95 27.44 41.48
C PRO A 318 -10.83 26.62 42.12
N GLY A 319 -9.92 27.27 42.86
CA GLY A 319 -8.92 26.60 43.71
C GLY A 319 -7.48 26.58 43.20
N PHE A 320 -7.15 27.31 42.13
CA PHE A 320 -5.76 27.45 41.66
C PHE A 320 -5.31 28.91 41.76
N GLU A 321 -4.71 29.28 42.90
CA GLU A 321 -3.92 30.51 43.00
C GLU A 321 -2.62 30.30 42.20
N LEU A 322 -2.64 30.70 40.93
CA LEU A 322 -1.49 30.54 40.05
C LEU A 322 -0.65 31.82 40.02
N ALA A 323 0.60 31.70 40.44
CA ALA A 323 1.64 32.72 40.28
C ALA A 323 1.70 33.18 38.80
N SER A 324 1.88 34.49 38.58
CA SER A 324 1.83 35.16 37.28
C SER A 324 2.79 34.62 36.20
N ASP A 325 3.72 33.75 36.59
CA ASP A 325 4.85 33.34 35.76
C ASP A 325 4.58 32.03 34.98
N THR A 326 3.39 31.44 35.10
CA THR A 326 2.95 30.23 34.37
C THR A 326 1.61 30.42 33.64
N LEU A 327 1.37 31.61 33.07
CA LEU A 327 0.42 31.73 31.96
C LEU A 327 0.98 30.95 30.78
N GLU A 328 0.75 29.64 30.74
CA GLU A 328 0.77 28.89 29.48
C GLU A 328 -0.18 29.64 28.55
N GLN A 329 0.38 30.40 27.62
CA GLN A 329 -0.39 31.28 26.74
C GLN A 329 -1.45 30.44 26.03
N ILE A 330 -2.73 30.69 26.37
CA ILE A 330 -3.86 29.92 25.84
C ILE A 330 -3.95 30.08 24.31
N PHE A 331 -3.41 31.17 23.75
CA PHE A 331 -3.11 31.25 22.33
C PHE A 331 -1.96 32.21 21.99
N ILE A 332 -1.46 32.10 20.74
CA ILE A 332 -0.49 33.02 20.13
C ILE A 332 -0.98 33.41 18.73
N ILE A 333 -1.09 34.70 18.46
CA ILE A 333 -1.33 35.22 17.10
C ILE A 333 0.02 35.41 16.40
N LYS A 334 0.21 34.73 15.26
CA LYS A 334 1.45 34.74 14.49
C LYS A 334 1.18 35.25 13.07
N PRO A 335 1.65 36.44 12.69
CA PRO A 335 1.60 36.86 11.30
C PRO A 335 2.53 35.99 10.45
N GLN A 336 2.15 35.73 9.19
CA GLN A 336 3.00 35.06 8.19
C GLN A 336 3.53 33.68 8.64
N LYS A 337 2.76 32.94 9.47
CA LYS A 337 3.15 31.61 9.95
C LYS A 337 3.21 30.64 8.78
N GLN A 338 4.33 29.94 8.62
CA GLN A 338 4.46 28.86 7.65
C GLN A 338 3.59 27.66 8.05
N VAL A 339 2.72 27.23 7.15
CA VAL A 339 1.91 26.01 7.26
C VAL A 339 2.27 25.11 6.08
N THR A 340 2.38 23.80 6.33
CA THR A 340 2.69 22.81 5.31
C THR A 340 1.80 21.59 5.49
N GLY A 341 1.03 21.26 4.46
CA GLY A 341 0.20 20.06 4.41
C GLY A 341 0.51 19.23 3.19
N VAL A 342 -0.36 18.26 2.90
CA VAL A 342 -0.16 17.35 1.77
C VAL A 342 -0.25 18.12 0.45
N TYR A 343 -1.25 18.99 0.29
CA TYR A 343 -1.53 19.62 -0.99
C TYR A 343 -0.96 21.04 -1.13
N GLY A 344 -0.69 21.72 -0.02
CA GLY A 344 -0.25 23.11 -0.04
C GLY A 344 0.81 23.43 0.98
N ARG A 345 1.58 24.48 0.69
CA ARG A 345 2.55 25.08 1.61
C ARG A 345 2.60 26.59 1.48
N GLY A 346 3.09 27.25 2.51
CA GLY A 346 3.38 28.69 2.49
C GLY A 346 2.90 29.40 3.76
N PRO A 347 3.04 30.72 3.81
CA PRO A 347 2.54 31.49 4.93
C PRO A 347 1.01 31.59 4.90
N VAL A 348 0.41 31.62 6.08
CA VAL A 348 -0.93 32.19 6.31
C VAL A 348 -0.75 33.65 6.77
N ASP A 349 -1.68 34.54 6.45
CA ASP A 349 -1.55 35.96 6.81
C ASP A 349 -1.53 36.14 8.33
N TYR A 350 -2.43 35.45 9.02
CA TYR A 350 -2.32 35.20 10.45
C TYR A 350 -2.65 33.76 10.81
N ALA A 351 -1.96 33.24 11.82
CA ALA A 351 -2.33 32.03 12.53
C ALA A 351 -2.69 32.36 13.97
N ILE A 352 -3.76 31.77 14.49
CA ILE A 352 -4.10 31.81 15.91
C ILE A 352 -3.86 30.40 16.46
N ASP A 353 -2.70 30.20 17.08
CA ASP A 353 -2.31 28.93 17.67
C ASP A 353 -2.89 28.83 19.07
N LEU A 354 -3.72 27.83 19.33
CA LEU A 354 -4.33 27.57 20.64
C LEU A 354 -3.48 26.59 21.47
N SER A 355 -3.65 26.62 22.80
CA SER A 355 -2.92 25.74 23.72
C SER A 355 -3.18 24.25 23.51
N ASN A 356 -4.33 23.89 22.94
CA ASN A 356 -4.65 22.50 22.58
C ASN A 356 -3.95 22.00 21.30
N GLY A 357 -3.09 22.83 20.68
CA GLY A 357 -2.33 22.51 19.47
C GLY A 357 -3.06 22.78 18.16
N VAL A 358 -4.31 23.27 18.21
CA VAL A 358 -5.10 23.66 17.04
C VAL A 358 -4.67 25.04 16.56
N THR A 359 -4.62 25.22 15.24
CA THR A 359 -4.32 26.51 14.61
C THR A 359 -5.52 26.97 13.80
N VAL A 360 -6.05 28.16 14.08
CA VAL A 360 -7.01 28.84 13.20
C VAL A 360 -6.23 29.63 12.14
N CYS A 361 -6.53 29.41 10.86
CA CYS A 361 -5.84 30.10 9.76
C CYS A 361 -6.65 31.29 9.23
N VAL A 362 -6.04 32.46 9.15
CA VAL A 362 -6.62 33.67 8.58
C VAL A 362 -5.97 33.96 7.23
N THR A 363 -6.81 34.19 6.23
CA THR A 363 -6.43 34.59 4.87
C THR A 363 -6.99 35.97 4.58
N GLU A 364 -6.09 36.92 4.38
CA GLU A 364 -6.45 38.24 3.84
C GLU A 364 -6.49 38.16 2.32
N VAL A 365 -7.62 38.54 1.72
CA VAL A 365 -7.78 38.47 0.27
C VAL A 365 -7.37 39.77 -0.39
N LYS A 366 -6.67 39.64 -1.52
CA LYS A 366 -6.24 40.77 -2.34
C LYS A 366 -7.42 41.42 -3.04
N ARG A 367 -7.23 42.66 -3.48
CA ARG A 367 -8.21 43.35 -4.31
C ARG A 367 -8.15 42.82 -5.75
N GLU A 368 -9.07 41.92 -6.08
CA GLU A 368 -9.25 41.41 -7.44
C GLU A 368 -10.64 40.79 -7.61
N ASP A 369 -11.05 40.56 -8.86
CA ASP A 369 -12.27 39.83 -9.15
C ASP A 369 -12.19 38.42 -8.53
N ASN A 370 -13.29 38.02 -7.90
CA ASN A 370 -13.41 36.74 -7.21
C ASN A 370 -12.41 36.56 -6.05
N ALA A 371 -11.89 37.64 -5.47
CA ALA A 371 -10.95 37.61 -4.34
C ALA A 371 -11.40 36.73 -3.19
N ILE A 372 -12.65 36.88 -2.73
CA ILE A 372 -13.21 36.04 -1.66
C ILE A 372 -13.22 34.58 -2.09
N THR A 373 -13.64 34.28 -3.31
CA THR A 373 -13.68 32.90 -3.84
C THR A 373 -12.29 32.26 -3.89
N LYS A 374 -11.27 33.01 -4.34
CA LYS A 374 -9.88 32.56 -4.31
C LYS A 374 -9.38 32.38 -2.87
N GLY A 375 -9.74 33.30 -1.97
CA GLY A 375 -9.45 33.21 -0.54
C GLY A 375 -10.06 31.97 0.11
N LEU A 376 -11.32 31.64 -0.19
CA LEU A 376 -11.98 30.41 0.29
C LEU A 376 -11.24 29.16 -0.19
N ALA A 377 -10.83 29.13 -1.46
CA ALA A 377 -10.07 28.01 -2.02
C ALA A 377 -8.70 27.87 -1.34
N GLN A 378 -7.95 28.96 -1.23
CA GLN A 378 -6.68 29.02 -0.53
C GLN A 378 -6.81 28.57 0.93
N ASN A 379 -7.77 29.13 1.66
CA ASN A 379 -7.97 28.87 3.08
C ASN A 379 -8.40 27.43 3.35
N ALA A 380 -9.20 26.82 2.48
CA ALA A 380 -9.59 25.41 2.61
C ALA A 380 -8.38 24.48 2.70
N VAL A 381 -7.38 24.68 1.83
CA VAL A 381 -6.15 23.88 1.85
C VAL A 381 -5.26 24.23 3.05
N GLN A 382 -5.23 25.51 3.46
CA GLN A 382 -4.50 25.94 4.66
C GLN A 382 -5.05 25.27 5.93
N ILE A 383 -6.37 25.26 6.14
CA ILE A 383 -6.97 24.69 7.35
C ILE A 383 -6.94 23.16 7.39
N GLU A 384 -7.01 22.48 6.24
CA GLU A 384 -6.79 21.03 6.15
C GLU A 384 -5.35 20.68 6.53
N SER A 385 -4.39 21.46 6.01
CA SER A 385 -2.98 21.33 6.35
C SER A 385 -2.74 21.52 7.86
N ALA A 386 -3.30 22.58 8.44
CA ALA A 386 -3.20 22.88 9.88
C ALA A 386 -3.88 21.82 10.75
N LEU A 387 -5.04 21.31 10.32
CA LEU A 387 -5.72 20.21 11.01
C LEU A 387 -4.82 18.99 11.04
N TRP A 388 -4.27 18.55 9.91
CA TRP A 388 -3.41 17.37 9.88
C TRP A 388 -2.13 17.54 10.71
N GLU A 389 -1.56 18.74 10.73
CA GLU A 389 -0.41 19.07 11.57
C GLU A 389 -0.74 18.97 13.07
N SER A 390 -1.88 19.52 13.50
CA SER A 390 -2.34 19.44 14.90
C SER A 390 -2.54 17.98 15.36
N ARG A 391 -3.02 17.11 14.47
CA ARG A 391 -3.20 15.67 14.75
C ARG A 391 -1.87 14.93 14.87
N LYS A 392 -0.82 15.33 14.15
CA LYS A 392 0.53 14.71 14.25
C LYS A 392 1.19 14.95 15.60
N ARG A 393 1.06 16.16 16.16
CA ARG A 393 1.69 16.52 17.45
C ARG A 393 1.12 15.75 18.64
N LYS A 394 -0.10 15.20 18.50
CA LYS A 394 -0.80 14.43 19.54
C LYS A 394 -0.74 12.92 19.36
N ARG A 395 -0.05 12.40 18.34
CA ARG A 395 0.21 10.95 18.26
C ARG A 395 1.55 10.70 18.97
N PRO A 396 1.57 9.96 20.09
CA PRO A 396 2.81 9.36 20.54
C PRO A 396 3.31 8.46 19.42
N THR A 397 4.63 8.38 19.28
CA THR A 397 5.27 7.28 18.55
C THR A 397 4.58 5.97 18.91
N CYS A 398 4.09 5.26 17.90
CA CYS A 398 3.53 3.91 17.95
C CYS A 398 4.07 3.05 19.10
N ASP A 399 3.37 3.06 20.23
CA ASP A 399 3.36 1.92 21.13
C ASP A 399 2.38 0.92 20.52
N LEU A 400 2.87 -0.31 20.32
CA LEU A 400 2.24 -1.41 19.59
C LEU A 400 1.00 -1.98 20.28
N ASP A 401 0.52 -1.36 21.34
CA ASP A 401 -0.62 -1.81 22.12
C ASP A 401 -1.75 -0.80 21.94
N GLY A 402 -2.74 -1.19 21.13
CA GLY A 402 -3.84 -0.37 20.62
C GLY A 402 -4.80 0.20 21.67
N THR A 403 -4.30 1.06 22.55
CA THR A 403 -5.09 1.95 23.40
C THR A 403 -4.82 3.41 23.02
N ASP A 404 -5.18 3.78 21.78
CA ASP A 404 -5.25 5.18 21.34
C ASP A 404 -6.44 5.86 22.05
N ASN A 405 -6.17 6.51 23.18
CA ASN A 405 -7.13 7.36 23.90
C ASN A 405 -6.71 8.84 23.89
N ASP A 406 -5.85 9.25 22.96
CA ASP A 406 -5.52 10.66 22.80
C ASP A 406 -6.62 11.39 22.02
N GLU A 407 -7.16 12.43 22.65
CA GLU A 407 -8.16 13.34 22.10
C GLU A 407 -7.57 14.17 20.95
N VAL A 408 -7.60 13.59 19.75
CA VAL A 408 -7.14 14.19 18.49
C VAL A 408 -8.20 15.18 17.97
N PRO A 409 -7.83 16.40 17.54
CA PRO A 409 -8.76 17.34 16.93
C PRO A 409 -9.43 16.75 15.69
N ASN A 410 -10.75 16.83 15.62
CA ASN A 410 -11.53 16.34 14.46
C ASN A 410 -11.97 17.46 13.50
N TYR A 411 -11.81 18.73 13.89
CA TYR A 411 -12.12 19.87 13.03
C TYR A 411 -11.17 21.05 13.29
N CYS A 412 -11.06 21.91 12.29
CA CYS A 412 -10.29 23.14 12.28
C CYS A 412 -11.11 24.27 11.63
N PHE A 413 -10.80 25.51 11.97
CA PHE A 413 -11.48 26.69 11.43
C PHE A 413 -10.53 27.59 10.65
N GLY A 414 -11.11 28.34 9.72
CA GLY A 414 -10.42 29.39 9.01
C GLY A 414 -11.26 30.65 8.83
N ILE A 415 -10.59 31.76 8.60
CA ILE A 415 -11.17 33.08 8.39
C ILE A 415 -10.67 33.61 7.06
N VAL A 416 -11.58 34.06 6.19
CA VAL A 416 -11.25 34.71 4.92
C VAL A 416 -11.84 36.11 4.95
N THR A 417 -11.01 37.13 4.72
CA THR A 417 -11.46 38.52 4.86
C THR A 417 -10.72 39.51 3.98
N ASN A 418 -11.40 40.60 3.60
CA ASN A 418 -10.78 41.82 3.05
C ASN A 418 -10.89 43.00 4.04
N ALA A 419 -10.95 42.70 5.34
CA ALA A 419 -11.28 43.58 6.46
C ALA A 419 -12.73 44.10 6.52
N LYS A 420 -13.45 44.21 5.40
CA LYS A 420 -14.87 44.60 5.37
C LYS A 420 -15.79 43.39 5.41
N GLU A 421 -15.49 42.38 4.62
CA GLU A 421 -16.29 41.19 4.44
C GLU A 421 -15.57 39.98 5.03
N TRP A 422 -16.26 39.21 5.88
CA TRP A 422 -15.70 38.12 6.66
C TRP A 422 -16.47 36.82 6.40
N HIS A 423 -15.73 35.76 6.08
CA HIS A 423 -16.24 34.41 5.89
C HIS A 423 -15.50 33.44 6.79
N PHE A 424 -16.23 32.49 7.37
CA PHE A 424 -15.66 31.51 8.29
C PHE A 424 -15.77 30.11 7.69
N LEU A 425 -14.64 29.43 7.50
CA LEU A 425 -14.59 28.03 7.06
C LEU A 425 -14.52 27.10 8.26
N LYS A 426 -15.20 25.96 8.17
CA LYS A 426 -15.02 24.80 9.04
C LYS A 426 -14.57 23.62 8.20
N CYS A 427 -13.44 23.02 8.58
CA CYS A 427 -12.91 21.79 8.02
C CYS A 427 -13.09 20.67 9.06
N THR A 428 -13.69 19.56 8.68
CA THR A 428 -13.93 18.41 9.57
C THR A 428 -13.45 17.13 8.89
N ILE A 429 -12.90 16.19 9.67
CA ILE A 429 -12.56 14.85 9.17
C ILE A 429 -13.66 13.88 9.56
N VAL A 430 -14.35 13.33 8.58
CA VAL A 430 -15.43 12.34 8.74
C VAL A 430 -15.00 11.07 8.00
N ASN A 431 -14.86 9.96 8.72
CA ASN A 431 -14.48 8.65 8.16
C ASN A 431 -13.21 8.68 7.28
N GLY A 432 -12.24 9.54 7.61
CA GLY A 432 -10.99 9.69 6.84
C GLY A 432 -11.08 10.64 5.64
N THR A 433 -12.27 11.18 5.36
CA THR A 433 -12.52 12.19 4.33
C THR A 433 -12.63 13.58 4.93
N THR A 434 -12.12 14.59 4.23
CA THR A 434 -12.19 15.99 4.65
C THR A 434 -13.46 16.64 4.08
N GLU A 435 -14.27 17.22 4.95
CA GLU A 435 -15.47 17.98 4.59
C GLU A 435 -15.30 19.46 4.95
N PHE A 436 -15.86 20.33 4.11
CA PHE A 436 -15.81 21.78 4.28
C PHE A 436 -17.19 22.40 4.36
N MET A 437 -17.35 23.36 5.26
CA MET A 437 -18.52 24.23 5.32
C MET A 437 -18.08 25.69 5.40
N VAL A 438 -18.86 26.60 4.81
CA VAL A 438 -18.61 28.05 4.80
C VAL A 438 -19.80 28.77 5.44
N SER A 439 -19.54 29.82 6.22
CA SER A 439 -20.60 30.64 6.78
C SER A 439 -21.32 31.48 5.70
N ARG A 440 -22.35 32.23 6.11
CA ARG A 440 -22.75 33.44 5.37
C ARG A 440 -21.65 34.51 5.47
N SER A 441 -21.75 35.52 4.63
CA SER A 441 -20.92 36.73 4.72
C SER A 441 -21.31 37.58 5.93
N TYR A 442 -20.33 38.15 6.62
CA TYR A 442 -20.51 39.17 7.66
C TYR A 442 -19.76 40.43 7.26
N THR A 443 -20.46 41.56 7.19
CA THR A 443 -19.89 42.82 6.69
C THR A 443 -19.80 43.85 7.80
N VAL A 444 -18.68 44.58 7.83
CA VAL A 444 -18.49 45.73 8.71
C VAL A 444 -18.45 47.00 7.88
N SER A 445 -19.42 47.88 8.14
CA SER A 445 -19.51 49.18 7.47
C SER A 445 -18.82 50.25 8.33
N TYR A 446 -17.50 50.33 8.26
CA TYR A 446 -16.70 51.29 9.04
C TYR A 446 -17.11 52.76 8.77
N GLY A 447 -17.15 53.57 9.82
CA GLY A 447 -17.55 54.98 9.76
C GLY A 447 -19.04 55.21 9.50
N LYS A 448 -19.89 54.20 9.74
CA LYS A 448 -21.36 54.27 9.61
C LYS A 448 -22.03 54.03 10.95
N GLU A 449 -23.30 54.40 11.07
CA GLU A 449 -24.08 54.15 12.30
C GLU A 449 -24.13 52.66 12.68
N SER A 450 -24.06 51.76 11.70
CA SER A 450 -24.05 50.31 11.93
C SER A 450 -22.71 49.77 12.47
N THR A 451 -21.60 50.52 12.40
CA THR A 451 -20.25 50.03 12.73
C THR A 451 -20.22 49.34 14.10
N LYS A 452 -20.87 49.92 15.11
CA LYS A 452 -20.92 49.36 16.46
C LYS A 452 -21.50 47.95 16.47
N ASN A 453 -22.69 47.78 15.90
CA ASN A 453 -23.39 46.51 15.86
C ASN A 453 -22.66 45.50 14.97
N ASP A 454 -22.13 45.94 13.82
CA ASP A 454 -21.39 45.07 12.90
C ASP A 454 -20.13 44.49 13.58
N VAL A 455 -19.37 45.35 14.28
CA VAL A 455 -18.15 44.95 15.02
C VAL A 455 -18.49 44.05 16.19
N GLU A 456 -19.55 44.33 16.94
CA GLU A 456 -20.00 43.50 18.06
C GLU A 456 -20.38 42.09 17.59
N VAL A 457 -21.20 41.99 16.54
CA VAL A 457 -21.58 40.70 15.95
C VAL A 457 -20.35 39.92 15.48
N LEU A 458 -19.43 40.59 14.77
CA LEU A 458 -18.20 39.96 14.28
C LEU A 458 -17.31 39.47 15.43
N ALA A 459 -17.14 40.29 16.46
CA ALA A 459 -16.33 39.98 17.63
C ALA A 459 -16.86 38.74 18.36
N GLU A 460 -18.18 38.65 18.55
CA GLU A 460 -18.81 37.49 19.20
C GLU A 460 -18.70 36.19 18.38
N ILE A 461 -18.72 36.29 17.05
CA ILE A 461 -18.51 35.13 16.16
C ILE A 461 -17.07 34.63 16.25
N ILE A 462 -16.10 35.55 16.18
CA ILE A 462 -14.67 35.19 16.31
C ILE A 462 -14.42 34.57 17.68
N LYS A 463 -14.96 35.15 18.76
CA LYS A 463 -14.84 34.57 20.11
C LYS A 463 -15.44 33.16 20.19
N TRP A 464 -16.64 32.97 19.66
CA TRP A 464 -17.28 31.64 19.60
C TRP A 464 -16.42 30.64 18.83
N LEU A 465 -15.88 31.03 17.68
CA LEU A 465 -15.00 30.19 16.87
C LEU A 465 -13.75 29.76 17.64
N LEU A 466 -13.13 30.66 18.41
CA LEU A 466 -11.98 30.34 19.26
C LEU A 466 -12.35 29.34 20.38
N MET A 467 -13.54 29.50 21.00
CA MET A 467 -14.06 28.55 21.99
C MET A 467 -14.29 27.15 21.39
N GLU A 468 -14.87 27.08 20.20
CA GLU A 468 -15.10 25.82 19.49
C GLU A 468 -13.79 25.15 19.08
N ALA A 469 -12.82 25.93 18.59
CA ALA A 469 -11.49 25.44 18.23
C ALA A 469 -10.73 24.89 19.45
N GLN A 470 -10.84 25.54 20.61
CA GLN A 470 -10.29 25.06 21.88
C GLN A 470 -10.94 23.74 22.33
N SER A 471 -12.24 23.57 22.05
CA SER A 471 -13.02 22.39 22.44
C SER A 471 -12.94 21.22 21.44
N SER A 472 -12.24 21.39 20.31
CA SER A 472 -12.21 20.41 19.21
C SER A 472 -11.58 19.05 19.53
N THR A 473 -10.96 18.92 20.69
CA THR A 473 -10.36 17.69 21.20
C THR A 473 -11.32 16.94 22.14
N THR A 474 -12.26 17.63 22.79
CA THR A 474 -13.07 17.09 23.89
C THR A 474 -14.45 16.53 23.47
N ASP A 475 -14.84 16.66 22.20
CA ASP A 475 -16.22 16.38 21.74
C ASP A 475 -16.53 14.89 21.46
N GLY A 476 -15.54 14.00 21.57
CA GLY A 476 -15.73 12.55 21.34
C GLY A 476 -16.71 11.86 22.30
N ARG A 477 -16.96 12.43 23.49
CA ARG A 477 -17.85 11.85 24.51
C ARG A 477 -19.29 12.37 24.50
N LYS A 478 -19.57 13.56 23.95
CA LYS A 478 -20.89 14.19 24.11
C LYS A 478 -21.96 13.64 23.15
N LYS A 479 -21.57 13.15 21.97
CA LYS A 479 -22.52 12.56 21.01
C LYS A 479 -22.90 11.10 21.32
N ALA A 480 -22.13 10.38 22.13
CA ALA A 480 -22.43 8.99 22.49
C ALA A 480 -23.44 8.84 23.65
N LYS A 481 -23.72 9.92 24.41
CA LYS A 481 -24.59 9.84 25.60
C LYS A 481 -26.06 10.21 25.35
N VAL A 482 -26.43 10.60 24.13
CA VAL A 482 -27.80 11.05 23.79
C VAL A 482 -28.61 9.98 23.03
N VAL A 483 -28.03 8.82 22.69
CA VAL A 483 -28.75 7.74 22.02
C VAL A 483 -28.60 6.45 22.83
N THR A 484 -29.32 6.35 23.96
CA THR A 484 -29.98 5.14 24.51
C THR A 484 -30.39 5.39 25.96
N GLU A 485 -31.47 6.13 26.16
CA GLU A 485 -32.37 5.86 27.28
C GLU A 485 -33.79 5.86 26.70
N MET A 486 -34.22 4.69 26.22
CA MET A 486 -35.65 4.41 26.10
C MET A 486 -36.19 4.22 27.52
N PRO A 487 -37.36 4.78 27.86
CA PRO A 487 -37.97 4.54 29.15
C PRO A 487 -38.34 3.06 29.25
N ARG A 488 -37.89 2.37 30.29
CA ARG A 488 -38.51 1.10 30.69
C ARG A 488 -39.88 1.43 31.26
N SER A 489 -40.90 0.97 30.56
CA SER A 489 -42.23 0.76 31.11
C SER A 489 -42.16 -0.29 32.22
N ASP A 490 -42.54 0.12 33.42
CA ASP A 490 -43.36 -0.65 34.36
C ASP A 490 -44.26 0.35 35.11
#